data_AF-A0A3M5NTM0-F1
#
_entry.id   AF-A0A3M5NTM0-F1
#
_cell.length_a   1.000
_cell.length_b   1.000
_cell.length_c   1.000
_cell.angle_alpha   90.00
_cell.angle_beta   90.00
_cell.angle_gamma   90.00
#
_symmetry.space_group_name_H-M   'P 1'
#
loop_
_entity.id
_entity.type
_entity.pdbx_description
1 polymer ?
#
loop_
_entity_poly.entity_id
_entity_poly.type
_entity_poly.pdbx_seq_one_letter_code
_entity_poly.pdbx_strand_id
1 'polypeptide(L)'
;MFGPLLLSAVVSVVWDLKIGLPNGASQLGQLLIGSGLGCHFNREFFRRAPSFLARTLLGTALTMLIAALAALGLSALTHLDVRSLTLGMMPGGIAEMSLTAEVLQLSVPLVTAMQVMRLLFVLFLAEPLYRRWNTRSAD
;
A
#
# COMPACT_ATOMS: atom_id res chain seq x y z
N MET A 1 12.72 9.91 8.09
CA MET A 1 12.51 8.57 7.49
C MET A 1 13.00 8.47 6.04
N PHE A 2 12.92 9.54 5.22
CA PHE A 2 13.46 9.53 3.84
C PHE A 2 14.97 9.42 3.73
N GLY A 3 15.73 10.12 4.59
CA GLY A 3 17.19 10.04 4.60
C GLY A 3 17.69 8.59 4.70
N PRO A 4 17.25 7.82 5.71
CA PRO A 4 17.61 6.40 5.82
C PRO A 4 17.17 5.54 4.63
N LEU A 5 15.95 5.73 4.09
CA LEU A 5 15.46 4.95 2.95
C LEU A 5 16.23 5.23 1.66
N LEU A 6 16.52 6.50 1.37
CA LEU A 6 17.33 6.91 0.24
C LEU A 6 18.76 6.41 0.37
N LEU A 7 19.36 6.54 1.57
CA LEU A 7 20.69 6.04 1.85
C LEU A 7 20.74 4.51 1.66
N SER A 8 19.79 3.76 2.21
CA SER A 8 19.70 2.31 2.04
C SER A 8 19.51 1.91 0.57
N ALA A 9 18.66 2.63 -0.18
CA ALA A 9 18.45 2.35 -1.61
C ALA A 9 19.73 2.58 -2.43
N VAL A 10 20.43 3.71 -2.21
CA VAL A 10 21.70 4.02 -2.90
C VAL A 10 22.77 3.00 -2.54
N VAL A 11 22.95 2.69 -1.25
CA VAL A 11 23.95 1.70 -0.79
C VAL A 11 23.64 0.31 -1.35
N SER A 12 22.38 -0.13 -1.33
CA SER A 12 21.99 -1.43 -1.89
C SER A 12 22.25 -1.53 -3.39
N VAL A 13 22.03 -0.46 -4.16
CA VAL A 13 22.30 -0.44 -5.60
C VAL A 13 23.80 -0.39 -5.90
N VAL A 14 24.56 0.44 -5.17
CA VAL A 14 26.00 0.60 -5.39
C VAL A 14 26.78 -0.66 -5.04
N TRP A 15 26.36 -1.41 -4.01
CA TRP A 15 27.05 -2.62 -3.54
C TRP A 15 26.36 -3.95 -3.94
N ASP A 16 25.34 -3.95 -4.80
CA ASP A 16 24.51 -5.12 -5.17
C ASP A 16 24.11 -5.97 -3.95
N LEU A 17 23.69 -5.30 -2.88
CA LEU A 17 23.49 -5.92 -1.57
C LEU A 17 22.16 -6.70 -1.56
N LYS A 18 22.24 -8.02 -1.79
CA LYS A 18 21.10 -8.95 -1.72
C LYS A 18 20.87 -9.44 -0.30
N ILE A 19 20.56 -8.52 0.61
CA ILE A 19 20.13 -8.87 1.97
C ILE A 19 18.65 -9.18 1.96
N GLY A 20 18.34 -10.47 2.04
CA GLY A 20 17.01 -10.97 2.36
C GLY A 20 16.84 -11.13 3.87
N LEU A 21 15.61 -10.93 4.34
CA LEU A 21 15.22 -11.44 5.65
C LEU A 21 15.17 -12.98 5.60
N PRO A 22 15.51 -13.68 6.69
CA PRO A 22 15.34 -15.13 6.75
C PRO A 22 13.87 -15.50 6.51
N ASN A 23 13.65 -16.63 5.85
CA ASN A 23 12.32 -17.11 5.48
C ASN A 23 11.40 -17.12 6.72
N GLY A 24 10.24 -16.48 6.58
CA GLY A 24 9.22 -16.39 7.63
C GLY A 24 9.37 -15.27 8.65
N ALA A 25 10.49 -14.53 8.68
CA ALA A 25 10.62 -13.37 9.57
C ALA A 25 9.59 -12.28 9.27
N SER A 26 9.31 -12.01 7.99
CA SER A 26 8.29 -11.04 7.56
C SER A 26 6.88 -11.45 7.99
N GLN A 27 6.57 -12.75 7.92
CA GLN A 27 5.27 -13.31 8.30
C GLN A 27 5.05 -13.19 9.81
N LEU A 28 6.09 -13.49 10.62
CA LEU A 28 6.07 -13.28 12.07
C LEU A 28 5.92 -11.80 12.43
N GLY A 29 6.63 -10.91 11.73
CA GLY A 29 6.50 -9.47 11.89
C GLY A 29 5.07 -8.99 11.64
N GLN A 30 4.44 -9.44 10.56
CA GLN A 30 3.05 -9.12 10.25
C GLN A 30 2.07 -9.68 11.29
N LEU A 31 2.30 -10.88 11.80
CA LEU A 31 1.49 -11.45 12.88
C LEU A 31 1.54 -10.56 14.12
N LEU A 32 2.73 -10.14 14.54
CA LEU A 32 2.93 -9.27 15.71
C LEU A 32 2.30 -7.88 15.50
N ILE A 33 2.49 -7.27 14.33
CA ILE A 33 1.86 -5.98 13.98
C ILE A 33 0.34 -6.12 14.00
N GLY A 34 -0.19 -7.19 13.40
CA GLY A 34 -1.63 -7.48 13.38
C GLY A 34 -2.21 -7.70 14.77
N SER A 35 -1.52 -8.46 15.65
CA SER A 35 -1.92 -8.62 17.04
C SER A 35 -1.90 -7.30 17.80
N GLY A 36 -0.85 -6.48 17.62
CA GLY A 36 -0.74 -5.16 18.25
C GLY A 36 -1.86 -4.21 17.82
N LEU A 37 -2.14 -4.13 16.51
CA LEU A 37 -3.29 -3.38 15.97
C LEU A 37 -4.62 -3.92 16.51
N GLY A 38 -4.76 -5.24 16.62
CA GLY A 38 -5.94 -5.91 17.18
C GLY A 38 -6.22 -5.50 18.62
N CYS A 39 -5.19 -5.36 19.46
CA CYS A 39 -5.33 -4.93 20.85
C CYS A 39 -5.89 -3.50 21.00
N HIS A 40 -5.79 -2.66 19.97
CA HIS A 40 -6.39 -1.31 19.99
C HIS A 40 -7.91 -1.31 19.76
N PHE A 41 -8.49 -2.42 19.30
CA PHE A 41 -9.93 -2.52 19.09
C PHE A 41 -10.64 -3.04 20.33
N ASN A 42 -11.51 -2.21 20.91
CA ASN A 42 -12.33 -2.60 22.05
C ASN A 42 -13.75 -2.99 21.63
N ARG A 43 -14.43 -3.86 22.38
CA ARG A 43 -15.79 -4.34 22.05
C ARG A 43 -16.82 -3.21 22.01
N GLU A 44 -16.60 -2.15 22.77
CA GLU A 44 -17.46 -0.95 22.76
C GLU A 44 -17.41 -0.17 21.44
N PHE A 45 -16.27 -0.18 20.74
CA PHE A 45 -16.11 0.50 19.45
C PHE A 45 -17.07 -0.10 18.41
N PHE A 46 -17.12 -1.43 18.31
CA PHE A 46 -18.02 -2.14 17.40
C PHE A 46 -19.49 -1.91 17.73
N ARG A 47 -19.83 -1.73 19.02
CA ARG A 47 -21.22 -1.49 19.44
C ARG A 47 -21.67 -0.04 19.19
N ARG A 48 -20.77 0.94 19.32
CA ARG A 48 -21.09 2.37 19.16
C ARG A 48 -21.03 2.85 17.71
N ALA A 49 -20.23 2.22 16.86
CA ALA A 49 -19.93 2.75 15.53
C ALA A 49 -20.17 1.77 14.35
N PRO A 50 -21.26 0.98 14.30
CA PRO A 50 -21.50 0.06 13.19
C PRO A 50 -21.72 0.81 11.86
N SER A 51 -22.37 1.98 11.89
CA SER A 51 -22.58 2.80 10.70
C SER A 51 -21.27 3.38 10.14
N PHE A 52 -20.33 3.75 11.01
CA PHE A 52 -18.99 4.19 10.60
C PHE A 52 -18.22 3.03 9.95
N LEU A 53 -18.22 1.86 10.59
CA LEU A 53 -17.53 0.68 10.06
C LEU A 53 -18.09 0.27 8.69
N ALA A 54 -19.41 0.28 8.53
CA ALA A 54 -20.07 -0.01 7.26
C ALA A 54 -19.71 1.00 6.16
N ARG A 55 -19.69 2.31 6.47
CA ARG A 55 -19.30 3.36 5.52
C ARG A 55 -17.85 3.23 5.10
N THR A 56 -16.95 2.97 6.05
CA THR A 56 -15.53 2.76 5.75
C THR A 56 -15.32 1.51 4.91
N LEU A 57 -15.99 0.40 5.24
CA LEU A 57 -15.93 -0.83 4.46
C LEU A 57 -16.41 -0.61 3.02
N LEU A 58 -17.53 0.09 2.84
CA LEU A 58 -18.07 0.41 1.52
C LEU A 58 -17.14 1.33 0.73
N GLY A 59 -16.56 2.34 1.39
CA GLY A 59 -15.56 3.22 0.77
C GLY A 59 -14.32 2.46 0.31
N THR A 60 -13.76 1.60 1.17
CA THR A 60 -12.63 0.74 0.83
C THR A 60 -12.98 -0.20 -0.32
N ALA A 61 -14.14 -0.87 -0.27
CA ALA A 61 -14.59 -1.75 -1.34
C ALA A 61 -14.73 -1.02 -2.68
N LEU A 62 -15.27 0.20 -2.68
CA LEU A 62 -15.36 1.02 -3.88
C LEU A 62 -13.97 1.40 -4.41
N THR A 63 -13.04 1.79 -3.53
CA THR A 63 -11.67 2.10 -3.96
C THR A 63 -10.96 0.89 -4.55
N MET A 64 -11.17 -0.30 -3.98
CA MET A 64 -10.66 -1.56 -4.53
C MET A 64 -11.29 -1.86 -5.89
N LEU A 65 -12.59 -1.66 -6.06
CA LEU A 65 -13.25 -1.85 -7.36
C LEU A 65 -12.65 -0.92 -8.43
N ILE A 66 -12.48 0.37 -8.11
CA ILE A 66 -11.88 1.34 -9.02
C ILE A 66 -10.44 0.94 -9.37
N ALA A 67 -9.64 0.53 -8.38
CA ALA A 67 -8.27 0.07 -8.59
C ALA A 67 -8.21 -1.17 -9.50
N ALA A 68 -9.15 -2.11 -9.35
CA ALA A 68 -9.22 -3.31 -10.20
C ALA A 68 -9.57 -2.95 -11.65
N LEU A 69 -10.54 -2.05 -11.85
CA LEU A 69 -10.91 -1.56 -13.18
C LEU A 69 -9.75 -0.80 -13.84
N ALA A 70 -9.04 0.04 -13.09
CA ALA A 70 -7.86 0.74 -13.57
C ALA A 70 -6.73 -0.24 -13.94
N ALA A 71 -6.51 -1.29 -13.15
CA ALA A 71 -5.53 -2.32 -13.43
C ALA A 71 -5.87 -3.11 -14.71
N LEU A 72 -7.15 -3.41 -14.95
CA LEU A 72 -7.61 -4.04 -16.20
C LEU A 72 -7.32 -3.13 -17.42
N GLY A 73 -7.65 -1.84 -17.31
CA GLY A 73 -7.36 -0.86 -18.37
C GLY A 73 -5.86 -0.72 -18.63
N LEU A 74 -5.04 -0.69 -17.57
CA LEU A 74 -3.60 -0.57 -17.71
C LEU A 74 -2.97 -1.85 -18.29
N SER A 75 -3.45 -3.03 -17.89
CA SER A 75 -2.98 -4.30 -18.42
C SER A 75 -3.23 -4.41 -19.94
N ALA A 76 -4.37 -3.91 -20.41
CA ALA A 76 -4.67 -3.85 -21.83
C ALA A 76 -3.68 -2.95 -22.62
N LEU A 77 -3.11 -1.93 -21.97
CA LEU A 77 -2.16 -1.00 -22.58
C LEU A 77 -0.71 -1.47 -22.48
N THR A 78 -0.32 -2.11 -21.37
CA THR A 78 1.07 -2.46 -21.06
C THR A 78 1.40 -3.94 -21.28
N HIS A 79 0.41 -4.79 -21.60
CA HIS A 79 0.56 -6.25 -21.72
C HIS A 79 1.17 -6.95 -20.48
N LEU A 80 1.12 -6.29 -19.31
CA LEU A 80 1.60 -6.85 -18.06
C LEU A 80 0.51 -7.71 -17.41
N ASP A 81 0.94 -8.65 -16.56
CA ASP A 81 0.04 -9.53 -15.83
C ASP A 81 -0.97 -8.74 -14.98
N VAL A 82 -2.26 -8.97 -15.26
CA VAL A 82 -3.39 -8.30 -14.61
C VAL A 82 -3.31 -8.47 -13.09
N ARG A 83 -2.89 -9.64 -12.60
CA ARG A 83 -2.88 -9.95 -11.16
C ARG A 83 -1.83 -9.12 -10.42
N SER A 84 -0.62 -9.04 -11.00
CA SER A 84 0.46 -8.19 -10.48
C SER A 84 0.08 -6.71 -10.50
N LEU A 85 -0.53 -6.23 -11.60
CA LEU A 85 -1.01 -4.84 -11.69
C LEU A 85 -2.15 -4.55 -10.71
N THR A 86 -3.07 -5.49 -10.54
CA THR A 86 -4.18 -5.36 -9.59
C THR A 86 -3.64 -5.21 -8.17
N LEU A 87 -2.75 -6.10 -7.73
CA LEU A 87 -2.10 -5.99 -6.41
C LEU A 87 -1.29 -4.70 -6.25
N GLY A 88 -0.61 -4.24 -7.30
CA GLY A 88 0.15 -2.99 -7.29
C GLY A 88 -0.74 -1.75 -7.15
N MET A 89 -1.95 -1.78 -7.72
CA MET A 89 -2.92 -0.69 -7.65
C MET A 89 -3.79 -0.71 -6.39
N MET A 90 -3.95 -1.88 -5.76
CA MET A 90 -4.81 -2.02 -4.59
C MET A 90 -4.36 -1.12 -3.42
N PRO A 91 -5.31 -0.49 -2.71
CA PRO A 91 -5.03 0.13 -1.43
C PRO A 91 -4.61 -0.94 -0.41
N GLY A 92 -3.54 -0.67 0.35
CA GLY A 92 -2.97 -1.63 1.31
C GLY A 92 -1.53 -1.30 1.68
N GLY A 93 -0.96 -2.08 2.61
CA GLY A 93 0.44 -1.93 3.03
C GLY A 93 1.43 -2.53 2.02
N ILE A 94 2.60 -1.90 1.85
CA ILE A 94 3.67 -2.42 0.96
C ILE A 94 4.04 -3.86 1.35
N ALA A 95 4.20 -4.13 2.64
CA ALA A 95 4.59 -5.44 3.15
C ALA A 95 3.55 -6.53 2.84
N GLU A 96 2.27 -6.24 3.05
CA GLU A 96 1.17 -7.17 2.80
C GLU A 96 1.03 -7.50 1.32
N MET A 97 1.09 -6.48 0.45
CA MET A 97 0.93 -6.65 -0.99
C MET A 97 2.15 -7.34 -1.62
N SER A 98 3.36 -7.03 -1.14
CA SER A 98 4.59 -7.69 -1.61
C SER A 98 4.63 -9.17 -1.19
N LEU A 99 4.22 -9.48 0.05
CA LEU A 99 4.10 -10.88 0.48
C LEU A 99 2.99 -11.63 -0.27
N THR A 100 1.85 -10.99 -0.50
CA THR A 100 0.75 -11.60 -1.27
C THR A 100 1.20 -11.88 -2.71
N ALA A 101 1.97 -10.99 -3.31
CA ALA A 101 2.57 -11.22 -4.63
C ALA A 101 3.54 -12.40 -4.61
N GLU A 102 4.37 -12.53 -3.58
CA GLU A 102 5.30 -13.66 -3.41
C GLU A 102 4.54 -15.00 -3.30
N VAL A 103 3.52 -15.04 -2.45
CA VAL A 103 2.67 -16.24 -2.26
C VAL A 103 1.94 -16.62 -3.54
N LEU A 104 1.46 -15.64 -4.31
CA LEU A 104 0.79 -15.87 -5.60
C LEU A 104 1.77 -16.09 -6.76
N GLN A 105 3.08 -16.14 -6.51
CA GLN A 105 4.14 -16.30 -7.52
C GLN A 105 4.07 -15.21 -8.61
N LEU A 106 3.76 -14.00 -8.19
CA LEU A 106 3.66 -12.80 -9.01
C LEU A 106 4.94 -11.97 -8.91
N SER A 107 5.02 -10.91 -9.72
CA SER A 107 6.17 -10.02 -9.75
C SER A 107 6.24 -9.10 -8.51
N VAL A 108 6.87 -9.58 -7.43
CA VAL A 108 7.10 -8.80 -6.21
C VAL A 108 7.75 -7.44 -6.50
N PRO A 109 8.80 -7.32 -7.34
CA PRO A 109 9.43 -6.03 -7.62
C PRO A 109 8.48 -5.02 -8.28
N LEU A 110 7.59 -5.48 -9.16
CA LEU A 110 6.61 -4.63 -9.83
C LEU A 110 5.58 -4.10 -8.82
N VAL A 111 5.05 -4.97 -7.97
CA VAL A 111 4.08 -4.59 -6.93
C VAL A 111 4.72 -3.60 -5.95
N THR A 112 5.94 -3.88 -5.48
CA THR A 112 6.66 -2.97 -4.59
C THR A 112 6.93 -1.62 -5.25
N ALA A 113 7.39 -1.59 -6.52
CA ALA A 113 7.64 -0.34 -7.24
C ALA A 113 6.38 0.52 -7.37
N MET A 114 5.24 -0.08 -7.74
CA MET A 114 3.96 0.62 -7.85
C MET A 114 3.53 1.23 -6.50
N GLN A 115 3.66 0.46 -5.41
CA GLN A 115 3.29 0.91 -4.08
C GLN A 115 4.22 2.03 -3.56
N VAL A 116 5.52 1.97 -3.87
CA VAL A 116 6.47 3.04 -3.55
C VAL A 116 6.14 4.31 -4.34
N MET A 117 5.88 4.19 -5.64
CA MET A 117 5.47 5.33 -6.47
C MET A 117 4.20 6.01 -5.93
N ARG A 118 3.21 5.22 -5.48
CA ARG A 118 2.02 5.74 -4.80
C ARG A 118 2.38 6.55 -3.56
N LEU A 119 3.27 6.06 -2.70
CA LEU A 119 3.70 6.80 -1.51
C LEU A 119 4.41 8.09 -1.87
N LEU A 120 5.27 8.08 -2.89
CA LEU A 120 5.94 9.29 -3.36
C LEU A 120 4.92 10.31 -3.87
N PHE A 121 3.95 9.89 -4.69
CA PHE A 121 2.90 10.78 -5.17
C PHE A 121 2.04 11.34 -4.03
N VAL A 122 1.59 10.50 -3.09
CA VAL A 122 0.82 11.00 -1.95
C VAL A 122 1.65 12.00 -1.15
N LEU A 123 2.92 11.72 -0.88
CA LEU A 123 3.74 12.62 -0.08
C LEU A 123 4.00 13.96 -0.79
N PHE A 124 4.47 13.94 -2.04
CA PHE A 124 4.86 15.15 -2.75
C PHE A 124 3.65 15.95 -3.25
N LEU A 125 2.54 15.28 -3.56
CA LEU A 125 1.39 15.91 -4.17
C LEU A 125 0.30 16.26 -3.15
N ALA A 126 0.18 15.53 -2.02
CA ALA A 126 -0.89 15.83 -1.05
C ALA A 126 -0.73 17.21 -0.41
N GLU A 127 0.48 17.61 0.01
CA GLU A 127 0.71 18.91 0.63
C GLU A 127 0.35 20.10 -0.31
N PRO A 128 0.85 20.18 -1.56
CA PRO A 128 0.49 21.27 -2.45
C PRO A 128 -0.97 21.22 -2.90
N LEU A 129 -1.55 20.03 -3.11
CA LEU A 129 -2.97 19.89 -3.44
C LEU A 129 -3.86 20.37 -2.29
N TYR A 130 -3.53 20.00 -1.05
CA TYR A 130 -4.25 20.44 0.13
C TYR A 130 -4.17 21.95 0.31
N ARG A 131 -2.97 22.54 0.18
CA ARG A 131 -2.78 23.99 0.25
C ARG A 131 -3.63 24.71 -0.81
N ARG A 132 -3.66 24.20 -2.05
CA ARG A 132 -4.42 24.79 -3.16
C ARG A 132 -5.93 24.62 -3.03
N TRP A 133 -6.39 23.53 -2.41
CA TRP A 133 -7.80 23.33 -2.05
C TRP A 133 -8.20 24.33 -0.96
N ASN A 134 -7.41 24.47 0.10
CA ASN A 134 -7.73 25.36 1.21
C ASN A 134 -7.77 26.84 0.78
N THR A 135 -6.89 27.27 -0.13
CA THR A 135 -6.96 28.62 -0.70
C THR A 135 -8.21 28.87 -1.53
N ARG A 136 -8.89 27.83 -2.05
CA ARG A 136 -10.16 27.96 -2.79
C ARG A 136 -11.41 27.90 -1.90
N SER A 137 -11.27 27.55 -0.62
CA SER A 137 -12.38 27.54 0.34
C SER A 137 -12.43 28.79 1.21
N ALA A 138 -11.49 29.73 1.01
CA ALA A 138 -11.42 31.02 1.69
C ALA A 138 -11.93 32.20 0.83
N ASP A 139 -12.36 31.92 -0.41
CA ASP A 139 -13.09 32.81 -1.32
C ASP A 139 -14.55 32.32 -1.44
#